data_AF-A0A9E1KXI8-F1
#
_entry.id   AF-A0A9E1KXI8-F1
#
_cell.length_a   1.000
_cell.length_b   1.000
_cell.length_c   1.000
_cell.angle_alpha   90.00
_cell.angle_beta   90.00
_cell.angle_gamma   90.00
#
_symmetry.space_group_name_H-M   'P 1'
#
loop_
_entity.id
_entity.type
_entity.pdbx_description
1 polymer ?
#
loop_
_entity_poly.entity_id
_entity_poly.type
_entity_poly.pdbx_seq_one_letter_code
_entity_poly.pdbx_strand_id
1 'polypeptide(L)' 'MIQKIRKFIADVRAEFRKVTWPTRDQTIKQTGVVLVLVALTSVFLGVVDLGLSELYKLIMG' A
#
# COMPACT_ATOMS: atom_id res chain seq x y z
N MET A 1 13.33 29.24 25.91
CA MET A 1 12.77 28.57 24.71
C MET A 1 13.64 27.41 24.21
N ILE A 2 14.95 27.59 24.04
CA ILE A 2 15.88 26.54 23.54
C ILE A 2 15.85 25.24 24.38
N GLN A 3 15.68 25.35 25.70
CA GLN A 3 15.56 24.20 26.61
C GLN A 3 14.29 23.36 26.37
N LYS A 4 13.16 23.99 26.00
CA LYS A 4 11.92 23.27 25.67
C LYS A 4 12.06 22.46 24.38
N ILE A 5 12.71 23.03 23.37
CA ILE A 5 12.95 22.37 22.08
C ILE A 5 13.87 21.15 22.24
N ARG A 6 14.94 21.27 23.04
CA ARG A 6 15.83 20.14 23.36
C ARG A 6 15.08 18.99 24.04
N LYS A 7 14.19 19.32 24.99
CA LYS A 7 13.37 18.33 25.69
C LYS A 7 12.37 17.67 24.73
N PHE A 8 11.71 18.46 23.88
CA PHE A 8 10.78 17.97 22.86
C PHE A 8 11.45 17.01 21.86
N ILE A 9 12.67 17.31 21.38
CA ILE A 9 13.41 16.40 20.49
C ILE A 9 13.83 15.12 21.23
N ALA A 10 14.21 15.21 22.51
CA ALA A 10 14.54 14.05 23.32
C ALA A 10 13.32 13.13 23.54
N ASP A 11 12.15 13.71 23.83
CA ASP A 11 10.89 13.00 24.02
C ASP A 11 10.41 12.36 22.71
N VAL A 12 10.47 13.08 21.59
CA VAL A 12 10.17 12.55 20.24
C VAL A 12 11.10 11.37 19.91
N ARG A 13 12.40 11.48 20.16
CA ARG A 13 13.35 10.38 19.95
C ARG A 13 13.04 9.16 20.82
N ALA A 14 12.54 9.35 22.04
CA ALA A 14 12.11 8.27 22.92
C ALA A 14 10.82 7.60 22.42
N GLU A 15 9.85 8.36 21.91
CA GLU A 15 8.60 7.86 21.31
C GLU A 15 8.86 7.10 20.01
N PHE A 16 9.73 7.63 19.14
CA PHE A 16 10.18 6.95 17.92
C PHE A 16 10.89 5.62 18.18
N ARG A 17 11.45 5.43 19.39
CA ARG A 17 12.09 4.18 19.79
C ARG A 17 11.06 3.12 20.24
N LYS A 18 9.83 3.53 20.57
CA LYS A 18 8.67 2.63 20.76
C LYS A 18 8.00 2.24 19.44
N VAL A 19 8.41 2.84 18.31
CA VAL A 19 7.99 2.39 16.99
C VAL A 19 8.65 1.04 16.75
N THR A 20 7.95 -0.01 17.13
CA THR A 20 8.27 -1.39 16.80
C THR A 20 8.08 -1.54 15.30
N TRP A 21 9.16 -1.31 14.55
CA TRP A 21 9.17 -1.63 13.13
C TRP A 21 8.89 -3.12 12.97
N PRO A 22 7.95 -3.48 12.07
CA PRO A 22 7.70 -4.88 11.76
C PRO A 22 9.00 -5.53 11.30
N THR A 23 9.27 -6.72 11.82
CA THR A 23 10.39 -7.57 11.39
C THR A 23 10.29 -7.80 9.87
N ARG A 24 11.43 -7.78 9.16
CA ARG A 24 11.50 -7.88 7.68
C ARG A 24 10.62 -8.99 7.09
N ASP A 25 10.52 -10.11 7.78
CA ASP A 25 9.67 -11.25 7.41
C ASP A 25 8.17 -10.95 7.38
N GLN A 26 7.67 -10.14 8.32
CA GLN A 26 6.26 -9.75 8.35
C GLN A 26 5.94 -8.81 7.19
N THR A 27 6.84 -7.88 6.89
CA THR A 27 6.68 -6.97 5.74
C THR A 27 6.65 -7.76 4.44
N ILE A 28 7.58 -8.69 4.23
CA ILE A 28 7.63 -9.51 2.99
C ILE A 28 6.37 -10.37 2.84
N LYS A 29 5.90 -11.01 3.91
CA LYS A 29 4.65 -11.80 3.88
C LYS A 29 3.45 -10.93 3.53
N GLN A 30 3.32 -9.75 4.14
CA GLN A 30 2.23 -8.83 3.86
C GLN A 30 2.28 -8.30 2.42
N THR A 31 3.46 -7.92 1.92
CA THR A 31 3.63 -7.49 0.52
C THR A 31 3.31 -8.61 -0.46
N GLY A 32 3.68 -9.87 -0.15
CA GLY A 32 3.35 -11.03 -0.98
C GLY A 32 1.84 -11.25 -1.15
N VAL A 33 1.06 -11.13 -0.07
CA VAL A 33 -0.41 -11.22 -0.14
C VAL A 33 -1.00 -10.10 -1.00
N VAL A 34 -0.51 -8.87 -0.84
CA VAL A 34 -0.96 -7.72 -1.65
C VAL A 34 -0.66 -7.94 -3.14
N LEU A 35 0.53 -8.45 -3.49
CA LEU A 35 0.89 -8.74 -4.89
C LEU A 35 -0.04 -9.76 -5.53
N VAL A 36 -0.40 -10.82 -4.81
CA VAL A 36 -1.36 -11.84 -5.29
C VAL A 36 -2.74 -11.23 -5.50
N LEU A 37 -3.22 -10.42 -4.55
CA LEU A 37 -4.51 -9.74 -4.66
C LEU A 37 -4.55 -8.77 -5.85
N VAL A 38 -3.48 -7.99 -6.06
CA VAL A 38 -3.38 -7.05 -7.19
C VAL A 38 -3.33 -7.81 -8.51
N ALA A 39 -2.57 -8.91 -8.60
CA ALA A 39 -2.52 -9.73 -9.81
C ALA A 39 -3.92 -10.27 -10.17
N LEU A 40 -4.63 -10.87 -9.21
CA LEU A 40 -6.01 -11.34 -9.40
C LEU A 40 -6.96 -10.21 -9.85
N THR A 41 -6.90 -9.07 -9.18
CA THR A 41 -7.74 -7.91 -9.50
C THR A 41 -7.44 -7.36 -10.90
N SER A 42 -6.15 -7.29 -11.28
CA SER A 42 -5.75 -6.82 -12.61
C SER A 42 -6.25 -7.74 -13.74
N VAL A 43 -6.22 -9.06 -13.51
CA VAL A 43 -6.73 -10.04 -14.49
C VAL A 43 -8.25 -9.90 -14.60
N PHE A 44 -8.96 -9.80 -13.49
CA PHE A 44 -10.40 -9.61 -13.48
C PHE A 44 -10.81 -8.33 -14.23
N LEU A 45 -10.20 -7.19 -13.88
CA LEU A 45 -10.47 -5.92 -14.57
C LEU A 45 -10.12 -6.01 -16.05
N GLY A 46 -8.96 -6.57 -16.42
CA GLY A 46 -8.59 -6.73 -17.82
C GLY A 46 -9.59 -7.56 -18.63
N VAL A 47 -10.15 -8.63 -18.07
CA VAL A 47 -11.22 -9.41 -18.72
C VAL A 47 -12.49 -8.57 -18.90
N VAL A 48 -12.87 -7.81 -17.87
CA VAL A 48 -14.05 -6.92 -17.93
C VAL A 48 -13.84 -5.82 -18.97
N ASP A 49 -12.68 -5.17 -18.98
CA ASP A 49 -12.33 -4.10 -19.93
C ASP A 49 -12.36 -4.60 -21.38
N LEU A 50 -11.87 -5.82 -21.65
CA LEU A 50 -11.94 -6.43 -22.97
C LEU A 50 -13.38 -6.77 -23.36
N GLY A 51 -14.18 -7.32 -22.43
CA GLY A 51 -15.59 -7.62 -22.66
C GLY A 51 -16.42 -6.36 -22.94
N LEU A 52 -16.18 -5.30 -22.17
CA LEU A 52 -16.82 -3.99 -22.38
C LEU A 52 -16.35 -3.35 -23.69
N SER A 53 -15.08 -3.50 -24.07
CA SER A 53 -14.55 -2.93 -25.31
C SER A 53 -15.21 -3.56 -26.54
N GLU A 54 -15.42 -4.87 -26.54
CA GLU A 54 -16.15 -5.56 -27.61
C GLU A 54 -17.63 -5.17 -27.63
N LEU A 55 -18.28 -5.06 -26.47
CA LEU A 55 -19.66 -4.57 -26.38
C LEU A 55 -19.80 -3.12 -26.88
N TYR A 56 -18.85 -2.25 -26.54
CA TYR A 56 -18.83 -0.86 -26.98
C TYR A 56 -18.65 -0.76 -28.49
N LYS A 57 -17.77 -1.57 -29.10
CA LYS A 57 -17.64 -1.66 -30.56
C LYS A 57 -18.92 -2.13 -31.24
N LEU A 58 -19.66 -3.05 -30.63
CA LEU A 58 -20.95 -3.52 -31.15
C LEU A 58 -22.04 -2.45 -31.11
N ILE A 59 -22.00 -1.55 -30.11
CA ILE A 59 -22.99 -0.48 -29.92
C ILE A 59 -22.68 0.76 -30.78
N MET A 60 -21.40 1.09 -30.98
CA MET A 60 -20.98 2.24 -31.79
C MET A 60 -20.64 1.91 -33.25
N GLY A 61 -20.55 0.63 -33.59
CA GLY A 61 -20.54 0.14 -34.96
C GLY A 61 -21.92 0.19 -35.61
#